data_AF-A0A662YLG4-F1
#
_entry.id   AF-A0A662YLG4-F1
#
_cell.length_a   1.000
_cell.length_b   1.000
_cell.length_c   1.000
_cell.angle_alpha   90.00
_cell.angle_beta   90.00
_cell.angle_gamma   90.00
#
_symmetry.space_group_name_H-M   'P 1'
#
loop_
_entity.id
_entity.type
_entity.pdbx_description
1 polymer ?
#
loop_
_entity_poly.entity_id
_entity_poly.type
_entity_poly.pdbx_seq_one_letter_code
_entity_poly.pdbx_strand_id
1 'polypeptide(L)'
;IPSSSEIHVKELDKRASGQAFELILSPNHPEGRPEFPLSPPKKKDLSLEEIQRKLEAAEERRKSHEAEVLKHLAEKREHEKEVLQKAMEENNNFSKMAEEKLNSKMEANKEKRTAQMAAKMERLKEKDKKIEEVRKNKETKEGGGN
;
A
#
# COMPACT_ATOMS: atom_id res chain seq x y z
N ILE A 1 42.87 40.31 -72.62
CA ILE A 1 43.11 38.85 -72.49
C ILE A 1 43.60 38.66 -71.05
N PRO A 2 42.80 38.10 -70.13
CA PRO A 2 43.25 37.99 -68.75
C PRO A 2 44.40 36.96 -68.67
N SER A 3 45.39 37.34 -67.87
CA SER A 3 46.68 36.68 -67.63
C SER A 3 46.52 35.19 -67.31
N SER A 4 47.39 34.37 -67.91
CA SER A 4 47.56 32.94 -67.61
C SER A 4 47.65 32.72 -66.09
N SER A 5 46.66 32.04 -65.50
CA SER A 5 46.70 31.63 -64.10
C SER A 5 47.82 30.61 -63.90
N GLU A 6 48.76 30.90 -63.01
CA GLU A 6 49.93 30.06 -62.73
C GLU A 6 49.52 28.84 -61.90
N ILE A 7 49.46 27.67 -62.54
CA ILE A 7 49.09 26.40 -61.92
C ILE A 7 50.32 25.83 -61.19
N HIS A 8 50.22 25.66 -59.87
CA HIS A 8 51.26 25.04 -59.05
C HIS A 8 50.84 23.63 -58.63
N VAL A 9 51.69 22.65 -58.88
CA VAL A 9 51.46 21.25 -58.46
C VAL A 9 52.49 20.88 -57.41
N LYS A 10 52.02 20.44 -56.24
CA LYS A 10 52.87 19.91 -55.17
C LYS A 10 52.62 18.41 -55.06
N GLU A 11 53.60 17.60 -55.44
CA GLU A 11 53.48 16.15 -55.31
C GLU A 11 53.49 15.74 -53.83
N LEU A 12 52.57 14.86 -53.43
CA LEU A 12 52.44 14.38 -52.04
C LEU A 12 53.04 13.00 -51.88
N ASP A 13 52.56 12.03 -52.67
CA ASP A 13 52.96 10.63 -52.50
C ASP A 13 52.76 9.84 -53.79
N LYS A 14 53.62 8.85 -54.03
CA LYS A 14 53.51 7.91 -55.15
C LYS A 14 53.64 6.49 -54.62
N ARG A 15 52.58 5.69 -54.83
CA ARG A 15 52.51 4.28 -54.44
C ARG A 15 52.24 3.43 -55.68
N ALA A 16 52.47 2.13 -55.57
CA ALA A 16 52.24 1.19 -56.67
C ALA A 16 50.80 1.25 -57.24
N SER A 17 49.83 1.65 -56.41
CA SER A 17 48.43 1.82 -56.79
C SER A 17 48.06 3.21 -57.32
N GLY A 18 48.97 4.19 -57.34
CA GLY A 18 48.69 5.52 -57.89
C GLY A 18 49.54 6.65 -57.31
N GLN A 19 49.28 7.87 -57.78
CA GLN A 19 49.97 9.09 -57.39
C GLN A 19 48.98 10.11 -56.80
N ALA A 20 49.41 10.80 -55.74
CA ALA A 20 48.69 11.89 -55.08
C ALA A 20 49.50 13.19 -55.17
N PHE A 21 48.81 14.30 -55.45
CA PHE A 21 49.37 15.65 -55.52
C PHE A 21 48.31 16.68 -55.14
N GLU A 22 48.77 17.85 -54.72
CA GLU A 22 47.96 19.03 -54.41
C GLU A 22 48.10 20.03 -55.57
N LEU A 23 46.97 20.48 -56.09
CA LEU A 23 46.89 21.44 -57.19
C LEU A 23 46.48 22.81 -56.64
N ILE A 24 47.39 23.77 -56.67
CA ILE A 24 47.19 25.13 -56.18
C ILE A 24 47.03 26.03 -57.41
N LEU A 25 45.79 26.43 -57.69
CA LEU A 25 45.45 27.29 -58.83
C LEU A 25 45.60 28.79 -58.52
N SER A 26 45.76 29.13 -57.24
CA SER A 26 46.01 30.50 -56.77
C SER A 26 46.76 30.43 -55.45
N PRO A 27 47.99 30.98 -55.35
CA PRO A 27 48.73 30.99 -54.09
C PRO A 27 48.00 31.89 -53.08
N ASN A 28 47.34 31.27 -52.09
CA ASN A 28 46.67 31.84 -50.92
C ASN A 28 45.91 33.16 -51.11
N HIS A 29 44.58 33.06 -51.23
CA HIS A 29 43.72 34.13 -50.71
C HIS A 29 43.84 34.10 -49.17
N PRO A 30 44.26 35.19 -48.49
CA PRO A 30 44.53 35.18 -47.05
C PRO A 30 43.26 35.00 -46.18
N GLU A 31 42.07 35.01 -46.77
CA GLU A 31 40.81 34.72 -46.08
C GLU A 31 40.32 33.33 -46.49
N GLY A 32 40.72 32.31 -45.72
CA GLY A 32 40.39 30.92 -46.06
C GLY A 32 40.71 29.90 -44.97
N ARG A 33 40.85 30.33 -43.71
CA ARG A 33 40.62 29.40 -42.60
C ARG A 33 39.10 29.27 -42.52
N PRO A 34 38.49 28.08 -42.71
CA PRO A 34 37.05 27.97 -42.54
C PRO A 34 36.73 28.37 -41.09
N GLU A 35 36.12 29.54 -40.91
CA GLU A 35 35.63 30.05 -39.62
C GLU A 35 34.30 29.37 -39.23
N PHE A 36 34.06 28.20 -39.82
CA PHE A 36 32.91 27.36 -39.53
C PHE A 36 33.42 26.08 -38.87
N PRO A 37 32.99 25.75 -37.64
CA PRO A 37 33.29 24.45 -37.09
C PRO A 37 32.49 23.41 -37.89
N LEU A 38 33.09 22.89 -38.96
CA LEU A 38 32.52 21.83 -39.81
C LEU A 38 32.50 20.44 -39.12
N SER A 39 32.81 20.40 -37.83
CA SER A 39 32.76 19.21 -36.99
C SER A 39 32.09 19.57 -35.67
N PRO A 40 31.15 18.75 -35.17
CA PRO A 40 30.69 18.87 -33.79
C PRO A 40 31.88 19.02 -32.85
N PRO A 41 31.79 19.86 -31.80
CA PRO A 41 32.88 20.02 -30.84
C PRO A 41 33.30 18.63 -30.37
N LYS A 42 34.62 18.35 -30.42
CA LYS A 42 35.17 17.08 -29.93
C LYS A 42 34.64 16.88 -28.52
N LYS A 43 33.68 15.97 -28.35
CA LYS A 43 33.20 15.61 -27.02
C LYS A 43 34.43 15.06 -26.30
N LYS A 44 34.66 15.51 -25.06
CA LYS A 44 35.65 14.87 -24.20
C LYS A 44 35.30 13.38 -24.16
N ASP A 45 36.28 12.52 -24.42
CA ASP A 45 36.08 11.09 -24.36
C ASP A 45 35.58 10.74 -22.96
N LEU A 46 34.38 10.16 -22.88
CA LEU A 46 33.81 9.72 -21.60
C LEU A 46 34.73 8.65 -21.02
N SER A 47 35.12 8.80 -19.75
CA SER A 47 35.94 7.78 -19.11
C SER A 47 35.14 6.47 -18.93
N LEU A 48 35.83 5.34 -18.82
CA LEU A 48 35.19 4.06 -18.54
C LEU A 48 34.32 4.13 -17.26
N GLU A 49 34.79 4.84 -16.25
CA GLU A 49 34.09 5.05 -14.99
C GLU A 49 32.80 5.86 -15.17
N GLU A 50 32.82 6.93 -15.99
CA GLU A 50 31.62 7.72 -16.28
C GLU A 50 30.56 6.94 -17.05
N ILE A 51 30.98 6.05 -17.95
CA ILE A 51 30.09 5.14 -18.68
C ILE A 51 29.46 4.13 -17.71
N GLN A 52 30.27 3.49 -16.86
CA GLN A 52 29.79 2.55 -15.85
C GLN A 52 28.79 3.20 -14.90
N ARG A 53 29.12 4.39 -14.38
CA ARG A 53 28.22 5.14 -13.49
C ARG A 53 26.87 5.46 -14.13
N LYS A 54 26.85 5.78 -15.44
CA LYS A 54 25.58 6.02 -16.16
C LYS A 54 24.76 4.75 -16.35
N LEU A 55 25.41 3.61 -16.61
CA LEU A 55 24.75 2.31 -16.72
C LEU A 55 24.16 1.87 -15.37
N GLU A 56 24.93 1.98 -14.30
CA GLU A 56 24.49 1.68 -12.93
C GLU A 56 23.32 2.58 -12.53
N ALA A 57 23.38 3.89 -12.80
CA ALA A 57 22.27 4.79 -12.50
C ALA A 57 20.99 4.45 -13.29
N ALA A 58 21.11 3.94 -14.52
CA ALA A 58 19.97 3.47 -15.29
C ALA A 58 19.39 2.16 -14.72
N GLU A 59 20.26 1.26 -14.27
CA GLU A 59 19.86 0.03 -13.60
C GLU A 59 19.18 0.28 -12.26
N GLU A 60 19.69 1.18 -11.44
CA GLU A 60 19.07 1.53 -10.16
C GLU A 60 17.69 2.17 -10.36
N ARG A 61 17.53 3.02 -11.39
CA ARG A 61 16.19 3.53 -11.75
C ARG A 61 15.23 2.39 -12.14
N ARG A 62 15.69 1.39 -12.90
CA ARG A 62 14.89 0.22 -13.28
C ARG A 62 14.47 -0.58 -12.04
N LYS A 63 15.43 -0.90 -11.16
CA LYS A 63 15.17 -1.64 -9.92
C LYS A 63 14.24 -0.88 -8.97
N SER A 64 14.45 0.43 -8.81
CA SER A 64 13.59 1.28 -7.97
C SER A 64 12.15 1.28 -8.46
N HIS A 65 11.95 1.39 -9.78
CA HIS A 65 10.60 1.35 -10.36
C HIS A 65 9.94 -0.02 -10.16
N GLU A 66 10.68 -1.11 -10.40
CA GLU A 66 10.20 -2.47 -10.15
C GLU A 66 9.81 -2.68 -8.68
N ALA A 67 10.64 -2.22 -7.75
CA ALA A 67 10.37 -2.30 -6.31
C ALA A 67 9.11 -1.53 -5.93
N GLU A 68 8.89 -0.33 -6.50
CA GLU A 68 7.68 0.45 -6.25
C GLU A 68 6.42 -0.23 -6.79
N VAL A 69 6.49 -0.86 -7.97
CA VAL A 69 5.39 -1.65 -8.53
C VAL A 69 5.09 -2.85 -7.64
N LEU A 70 6.10 -3.58 -7.19
CA LEU A 70 5.94 -4.72 -6.28
C LEU A 70 5.34 -4.29 -4.94
N LYS A 71 5.74 -3.14 -4.40
CA LYS A 71 5.17 -2.57 -3.17
C LYS A 71 3.66 -2.32 -3.33
N HIS A 72 3.24 -1.65 -4.40
CA HIS A 72 1.82 -1.40 -4.65
C HIS A 72 1.02 -2.69 -4.87
N LEU A 73 1.62 -3.71 -5.50
CA LEU A 73 0.98 -5.01 -5.64
C LEU A 73 0.83 -5.72 -4.29
N ALA A 74 1.83 -5.65 -3.43
CA ALA A 74 1.78 -6.21 -2.08
C ALA A 74 0.70 -5.51 -1.23
N GLU A 75 0.63 -4.18 -1.27
CA GLU A 75 -0.39 -3.39 -0.57
C GLU A 75 -1.81 -3.78 -1.02
N LYS A 76 -2.04 -3.96 -2.34
CA LYS A 76 -3.34 -4.44 -2.84
C LYS A 76 -3.69 -5.84 -2.32
N ARG A 77 -2.71 -6.75 -2.25
CA ARG A 77 -2.91 -8.12 -1.74
C ARG A 77 -3.18 -8.14 -0.25
N GLU A 78 -2.57 -7.25 0.51
CA GLU A 78 -2.86 -7.06 1.93
C GLU A 78 -4.28 -6.55 2.12
N HIS A 79 -4.67 -5.52 1.37
CA HIS A 79 -6.03 -4.98 1.43
C HIS A 79 -7.11 -6.01 1.08
N GLU A 80 -6.89 -6.85 0.06
CA GLU A 80 -7.80 -7.95 -0.29
C GLU A 80 -8.01 -8.91 0.91
N LYS A 81 -6.94 -9.23 1.65
CA LYS A 81 -7.02 -10.08 2.86
C LYS A 81 -7.76 -9.38 3.99
N GLU A 82 -7.48 -8.10 4.23
CA GLU A 82 -8.17 -7.32 5.27
C GLU A 82 -9.67 -7.24 5.02
N VAL A 83 -10.09 -7.04 3.78
CA VAL A 83 -11.52 -6.98 3.40
C VAL A 83 -12.20 -8.32 3.66
N LEU A 84 -11.58 -9.43 3.28
CA LEU A 84 -12.11 -10.77 3.53
C LEU A 84 -12.18 -11.08 5.03
N GLN A 85 -11.13 -10.73 5.78
CA GLN A 85 -11.10 -10.91 7.23
C GLN A 85 -12.20 -10.09 7.91
N LYS A 86 -12.36 -8.83 7.54
CA LYS A 86 -13.40 -7.95 8.09
C LYS A 86 -14.80 -8.49 7.81
N ALA A 87 -15.06 -8.99 6.60
CA ALA A 87 -16.35 -9.60 6.28
C ALA A 87 -16.64 -10.83 7.17
N MET A 88 -15.64 -11.67 7.43
CA MET A 88 -15.78 -12.81 8.34
C MET A 88 -16.00 -12.37 9.79
N GLU A 89 -15.25 -11.37 10.26
CA GLU A 89 -15.38 -10.82 11.61
C GLU A 89 -16.75 -10.19 11.86
N GLU A 90 -17.28 -9.42 10.91
CA GLU A 90 -18.62 -8.83 11.00
C GLU A 90 -19.71 -9.91 11.08
N ASN A 91 -19.60 -10.97 10.28
CA ASN A 91 -20.53 -12.10 10.31
C ASN A 91 -20.48 -12.85 11.67
N ASN A 92 -19.27 -13.08 12.19
CA ASN A 92 -19.09 -13.70 13.50
C ASN A 92 -19.64 -12.82 14.63
N ASN A 93 -19.42 -11.51 14.54
CA ASN A 93 -19.91 -10.55 15.52
C ASN A 93 -21.44 -10.48 15.52
N PHE A 94 -22.09 -10.53 14.35
CA PHE A 94 -23.54 -10.58 14.27
C PHE A 94 -24.11 -11.81 15.00
N SER A 95 -23.52 -12.98 14.76
CA SER A 95 -23.92 -14.23 15.42
C SER A 95 -23.76 -14.16 16.93
N LYS A 96 -22.60 -13.65 17.40
CA LYS A 96 -22.31 -13.46 18.82
C LYS A 96 -23.29 -12.50 19.49
N MET A 97 -23.55 -11.34 18.89
CA MET A 97 -24.50 -10.37 19.44
C MET A 97 -25.93 -10.92 19.48
N ALA A 98 -26.34 -11.69 18.48
CA ALA A 98 -27.65 -12.33 18.46
C ALA A 98 -27.79 -13.37 19.58
N GLU A 99 -26.75 -14.19 19.79
CA GLU A 99 -26.70 -15.19 20.86
C GLU A 99 -26.74 -14.54 22.25
N GLU A 100 -25.88 -13.54 22.51
CA GLU A 100 -25.85 -12.81 23.78
C GLU A 100 -27.20 -12.17 24.11
N LYS A 101 -27.85 -11.58 23.10
CA LYS A 101 -29.18 -10.97 23.25
C LYS A 101 -30.26 -12.01 23.57
N LEU A 102 -30.20 -13.18 22.95
CA LEU A 102 -31.13 -14.28 23.25
C LEU A 102 -30.92 -14.79 24.68
N ASN A 103 -29.67 -15.07 25.06
CA ASN A 103 -29.33 -15.55 26.40
C ASN A 103 -29.77 -14.56 27.49
N SER A 104 -29.52 -13.27 27.30
CA SER A 104 -29.97 -12.21 28.21
C SER A 104 -31.50 -12.21 28.37
N LYS A 105 -32.26 -12.34 27.28
CA LYS A 105 -33.72 -12.42 27.33
C LYS A 105 -34.22 -13.69 28.04
N MET A 106 -33.56 -14.82 27.82
CA MET A 106 -33.94 -16.09 28.45
C MET A 106 -33.69 -16.05 29.96
N GLU A 107 -32.56 -15.53 30.42
CA GLU A 107 -32.31 -15.37 31.85
C GLU A 107 -33.27 -14.37 32.50
N ALA A 108 -33.51 -13.21 31.88
CA ALA A 108 -34.50 -12.26 32.39
C ALA A 108 -35.91 -12.88 32.49
N ASN A 109 -36.29 -13.73 31.53
CA ASN A 109 -37.56 -14.46 31.58
C ASN A 109 -37.60 -15.45 32.75
N LYS A 110 -36.52 -16.22 32.92
CA LYS A 110 -36.37 -17.22 33.97
C LYS A 110 -36.38 -16.60 35.37
N GLU A 111 -35.67 -15.49 35.56
CA GLU A 111 -35.70 -14.71 36.80
C GLU A 111 -37.10 -14.17 37.07
N LYS A 112 -37.77 -13.58 36.08
CA LYS A 112 -39.14 -13.06 36.23
C LYS A 112 -40.12 -14.17 36.63
N ARG A 113 -40.03 -15.35 35.99
CA ARG A 113 -40.86 -16.51 36.33
C ARG A 113 -40.60 -16.97 37.76
N THR A 114 -39.33 -17.03 38.15
CA THR A 114 -38.92 -17.45 39.50
C THR A 114 -39.42 -16.47 40.56
N ALA A 115 -39.27 -15.16 40.33
CA ALA A 115 -39.76 -14.12 41.22
C ALA A 115 -41.29 -14.16 41.37
N GLN A 116 -42.04 -14.36 40.28
CA GLN A 116 -43.50 -14.51 40.35
C GLN A 116 -43.92 -15.73 41.17
N MET A 117 -43.25 -16.88 40.97
CA MET A 117 -43.53 -18.09 41.74
C MET A 117 -43.17 -17.91 43.22
N ALA A 118 -42.03 -17.29 43.52
CA ALA A 118 -41.59 -17.00 44.88
C ALA A 118 -42.60 -16.08 45.60
N ALA A 119 -43.02 -14.98 44.96
CA ALA A 119 -44.03 -14.07 45.52
C ALA A 119 -45.37 -14.77 45.77
N LYS A 120 -45.79 -15.71 44.89
CA LYS A 120 -47.00 -16.50 45.11
C LYS A 120 -46.85 -17.44 46.30
N MET A 121 -45.71 -18.14 46.41
CA MET A 121 -45.42 -19.03 47.55
C MET A 121 -45.35 -18.27 48.88
N GLU A 122 -44.75 -17.09 48.89
CA GLU A 122 -44.66 -16.23 50.08
C GLU A 122 -46.04 -15.81 50.59
N ARG A 123 -46.93 -15.36 49.69
CA ARG A 123 -48.33 -15.02 50.05
C ARG A 123 -49.11 -16.22 50.60
N LEU A 124 -48.82 -17.43 50.12
CA LEU A 124 -49.45 -18.65 50.65
C LEU A 124 -48.92 -18.97 52.05
N LYS A 125 -47.60 -18.93 52.25
CA LYS A 125 -46.98 -19.11 53.58
C LYS A 125 -47.48 -18.10 54.61
N GLU A 126 -47.67 -16.84 54.21
CA GLU A 126 -48.22 -15.80 55.08
C GLU A 126 -49.67 -16.11 55.49
N LYS A 127 -50.50 -16.61 54.56
CA LYS A 127 -51.85 -17.08 54.87
C LYS A 127 -51.85 -18.25 55.84
N ASP A 128 -50.98 -19.24 55.62
CA ASP A 128 -50.87 -20.40 56.50
C ASP A 128 -50.44 -19.99 57.92
N LYS A 129 -49.45 -19.08 58.03
CA LYS A 129 -49.02 -18.51 59.31
C LYS A 129 -50.16 -17.79 60.02
N LYS A 130 -50.95 -16.99 59.30
CA LYS A 130 -52.11 -16.29 59.86
C LYS A 130 -53.18 -17.26 60.37
N ILE A 131 -53.44 -18.36 59.66
CA ILE A 131 -54.39 -19.39 60.09
C ILE A 131 -53.91 -20.03 61.41
N GLU A 132 -52.63 -20.37 61.51
CA GLU A 132 -52.06 -20.94 62.73
C GLU A 132 -52.08 -19.96 63.92
N GLU A 133 -51.79 -18.67 63.68
CA GLU A 133 -51.94 -17.63 64.70
C GLU A 133 -53.40 -17.50 65.18
N VAL A 134 -54.37 -17.57 64.27
CA VAL A 134 -55.80 -17.55 64.63
C VAL A 134 -56.18 -18.78 65.47
N ARG A 135 -55.69 -19.98 65.12
CA ARG A 135 -55.92 -21.21 65.88
C ARG A 135 -55.34 -21.09 67.30
N LYS A 136 -54.08 -20.67 67.42
CA LYS A 136 -53.41 -20.48 68.71
C LYS A 136 -54.12 -19.43 69.59
N ASN A 137 -54.57 -18.33 68.99
CA ASN A 137 -55.33 -17.29 69.69
C ASN A 137 -56.71 -17.77 70.18
N LYS A 138 -57.33 -18.73 69.50
CA LYS A 138 -58.56 -19.36 69.97
C LYS A 138 -58.30 -20.22 71.19
N GLU A 139 -57.27 -21.07 71.14
CA GLU A 139 -56.89 -21.98 72.24
C GLU A 139 -56.53 -21.21 73.52
N THR A 140 -55.82 -20.08 73.41
CA THR A 140 -55.45 -19.25 74.58
C THR A 140 -56.63 -18.50 75.18
N LYS A 141 -57.66 -18.17 74.40
CA LYS A 141 -58.90 -17.55 74.91
C LYS A 141 -59.83 -18.57 75.58
N GLU A 142 -59.90 -19.79 75.05
CA GLU A 142 -60.70 -20.87 75.67
C GLU A 142 -60.03 -21.44 76.93
N GLY A 143 -58.71 -21.34 77.08
CA GLY A 143 -57.99 -21.74 78.29
C GLY A 143 -57.94 -20.70 79.43
N GLY A 144 -58.39 -19.46 79.20
CA GLY A 144 -58.41 -18.38 80.20
C GLY A 144 -59.76 -18.17 80.90
N GLY A 145 -60.76 -18.99 80.57
CA GLY A 145 -62.09 -18.98 81.18
C GLY A 145 -62.31 -20.22 82.05
N ASN A 146 -61.59 -20.31 83.16
CA ASN A 146 -61.96 -21.13 84.31
C ASN A 146 -61.41 -20.49 85.60
#